data_AF-A0A7X1SQ88-F1
#
_entry.id   AF-A0A7X1SQ88-F1
#
_cell.length_a   1.000
_cell.length_b   1.000
_cell.length_c   1.000
_cell.angle_alpha   90.00
_cell.angle_beta   90.00
_cell.angle_gamma   90.00
#
_symmetry.space_group_name_H-M   'P 1'
#
loop_
_entity.id
_entity.type
_entity.pdbx_description
1 polymer ?
#
loop_
_entity_poly.entity_id
_entity_poly.type
_entity_poly.pdbx_seq_one_letter_code
_entity_poly.pdbx_strand_id
1 'polypeptide(L)' 'MSDASAAETYDEPYLETCCRSTLHRLLLCTATGRPTGLKDQPCLERLERLGLSELRDDGRFVITRDGLKRHREEIGPTE' A
#
# COMPACT_ATOMS: atom_id res chain seq x y z
N MET A 1 8.08 -13.65 -27.16
CA MET A 1 8.87 -13.45 -25.94
C MET A 1 9.39 -12.02 -25.96
N SER A 2 9.35 -11.38 -24.79
CA SER A 2 9.77 -10.00 -24.51
C SER A 2 8.76 -8.92 -24.90
N ASP A 3 7.65 -8.86 -24.16
CA ASP A 3 7.02 -7.59 -23.86
C ASP A 3 7.60 -7.13 -22.51
N ALA A 4 8.77 -6.49 -22.59
CA ALA A 4 9.31 -5.75 -21.48
C ALA A 4 8.53 -4.43 -21.44
N SER A 5 7.31 -4.47 -20.87
CA SER A 5 6.63 -3.21 -20.55
C SER A 5 7.49 -2.56 -19.49
N ALA A 6 8.16 -1.49 -19.91
CA ALA A 6 8.93 -0.62 -19.06
C ALA A 6 8.16 -0.43 -17.75
N ALA A 7 8.86 -0.65 -16.63
CA ALA A 7 8.56 0.11 -15.45
C ALA A 7 8.71 1.58 -15.87
N GLU A 8 7.63 2.16 -16.41
CA GLU A 8 7.45 3.59 -16.43
C GLU A 8 7.67 3.98 -14.98
N THR A 9 8.84 4.54 -14.72
CA THR A 9 9.21 5.09 -13.42
C THR A 9 8.43 6.37 -13.34
N TYR A 10 7.12 6.22 -13.18
CA TYR A 10 6.22 7.27 -12.81
C TYR A 10 6.51 7.50 -11.33
N ASP A 11 7.24 8.57 -11.03
CA ASP A 11 7.34 9.09 -9.67
C ASP A 11 5.95 9.60 -9.27
N GLU A 12 5.05 8.68 -8.92
CA GLU A 12 3.65 8.96 -8.62
C GLU A 12 3.60 9.92 -7.42
N PRO A 13 3.41 11.24 -7.65
CA PRO A 13 3.67 12.23 -6.61
C PRO A 13 2.59 12.17 -5.53
N TYR A 14 1.42 11.62 -5.88
CA TYR A 14 0.28 11.44 -5.00
C TYR A 14 -0.35 10.08 -5.21
N LEU A 15 -0.80 9.45 -4.13
CA LEU A 15 -1.60 8.23 -4.22
C LEU A 15 -3.00 8.54 -4.76
N GLU A 16 -3.53 7.68 -5.63
CA GLU A 16 -4.95 7.68 -5.99
C GLU A 16 -5.84 7.55 -4.73
N THR A 17 -7.07 8.09 -4.77
CA THR A 17 -8.01 8.08 -3.64
C THR A 17 -8.28 6.67 -3.08
N CYS A 18 -8.34 5.66 -3.94
CA CYS A 18 -8.51 4.26 -3.52
C CYS A 18 -7.29 3.75 -2.75
N CYS A 19 -6.07 4.09 -3.19
CA CYS A 19 -4.83 3.71 -2.53
C CYS A 19 -4.65 4.43 -1.19
N ARG A 20 -5.03 5.71 -1.09
CA ARG A 20 -5.10 6.42 0.20
C ARG A 20 -6.05 5.72 1.17
N SER A 21 -7.23 5.34 0.70
CA SER A 21 -8.22 4.61 1.51
C SER A 21 -7.67 3.26 2.01
N THR A 22 -6.99 2.50 1.15
CA THR A 22 -6.36 1.23 1.53
C THR A 22 -5.20 1.42 2.50
N LEU A 23 -4.37 2.45 2.30
CA LEU A 23 -3.27 2.79 3.21
C LEU A 23 -3.80 3.13 4.62
N HIS A 24 -4.90 3.88 4.70
CA HIS A 24 -5.55 4.14 5.98
C HIS A 24 -6.11 2.86 6.63
N ARG A 25 -6.69 1.94 5.85
CA ARG A 25 -7.14 0.64 6.39
C ARG A 25 -5.98 -0.19 6.93
N LEU A 26 -4.81 -0.17 6.28
CA LEU A 26 -3.62 -0.86 6.76
C LEU A 26 -3.16 -0.31 8.11
N LEU A 27 -3.14 1.03 8.26
CA LEU A 27 -2.87 1.67 9.54
C LEU A 27 -3.82 1.15 10.63
N LEU A 28 -5.13 1.11 10.38
CA LEU A 28 -6.13 0.64 11.35
C LEU A 28 -5.97 -0.84 11.72
N CYS A 29 -5.41 -1.66 10.83
CA CYS A 29 -5.17 -3.08 11.10
C CYS A 29 -3.97 -3.32 12.02
N THR A 30 -3.06 -2.35 12.18
CA THR A 30 -1.85 -2.48 13.01
C THR A 30 -1.08 -3.79 12.72
N ALA A 31 -0.52 -4.43 13.75
CA ALA A 31 0.20 -5.70 13.65
C ALA A 31 -0.70 -6.89 13.28
N THR A 32 -2.03 -6.79 13.42
CA THR A 32 -2.95 -7.86 13.02
C THR A 32 -2.90 -8.08 11.51
N GLY A 33 -2.71 -7.02 10.73
CA GLY A 33 -2.60 -7.06 9.28
C GLY A 33 -3.93 -7.29 8.54
N ARG A 34 -3.99 -6.80 7.31
CA ARG A 34 -5.15 -6.87 6.42
C ARG A 34 -5.07 -8.13 5.54
N PRO A 35 -6.08 -9.01 5.54
CA PRO A 35 -5.99 -10.26 4.77
C PRO A 35 -6.06 -10.03 3.26
N THR A 36 -5.49 -10.97 2.50
CA THR A 36 -5.66 -11.07 1.04
C THR A 36 -7.09 -11.39 0.63
N GLY A 37 -7.41 -11.19 -0.65
CA GLY A 37 -8.70 -11.59 -1.24
C GLY A 37 -9.85 -10.63 -0.95
N LEU A 38 -9.58 -9.46 -0.36
CA LEU A 38 -10.56 -8.39 -0.18
C LEU A 38 -10.73 -7.55 -1.45
N LYS A 39 -11.81 -6.78 -1.51
CA LYS A 39 -12.12 -5.90 -2.66
C LYS A 39 -11.00 -4.92 -3.01
N ASP A 40 -10.17 -4.55 -2.04
CA ASP A 40 -9.04 -3.64 -2.21
C ASP A 40 -7.70 -4.35 -2.47
N GLN A 41 -7.71 -5.64 -2.80
CA GLN A 41 -6.52 -6.41 -3.18
C GLN A 41 -5.65 -5.71 -4.25
N PRO A 42 -6.18 -5.14 -5.35
CA PRO A 42 -5.34 -4.46 -6.33
C PRO A 42 -4.61 -3.23 -5.75
N CYS A 43 -5.21 -2.56 -4.77
CA CYS A 43 -4.58 -1.44 -4.08
C CYS A 43 -3.51 -1.92 -3.11
N LEU A 44 -3.71 -3.06 -2.43
CA LEU A 44 -2.71 -3.66 -1.55
C LEU A 44 -1.44 -4.04 -2.32
N GLU A 45 -1.59 -4.70 -3.45
CA GLU A 45 -0.47 -5.08 -4.33
C GLU A 45 0.23 -3.85 -4.91
N ARG A 46 -0.51 -2.76 -5.21
CA ARG A 46 0.11 -1.51 -5.66
C ARG A 46 0.92 -0.85 -4.54
N LEU A 47 0.36 -0.77 -3.33
CA LEU A 47 1.07 -0.23 -2.17
C LEU A 47 2.32 -1.05 -1.83
N GLU A 48 2.26 -2.37 -2.00
CA GLU A 48 3.42 -3.26 -1.84
C GLU A 48 4.51 -2.98 -2.87
N ARG A 49 4.15 -2.85 -4.16
CA ARG A 49 5.12 -2.45 -5.20
C ARG A 49 5.76 -1.09 -4.94
N LEU A 50 5.07 -0.19 -4.24
CA LEU A 50 5.58 1.12 -3.81
C LEU A 50 6.36 1.07 -2.48
N GLY A 51 6.49 -0.10 -1.85
CA GLY A 51 7.15 -0.26 -0.54
C GLY A 51 6.36 0.31 0.65
N LEU A 52 5.09 0.67 0.45
CA LEU A 52 4.21 1.27 1.48
C LEU A 52 3.47 0.21 2.32
N SER A 53 3.44 -1.03 1.83
CA SER A 53 2.95 -2.19 2.58
C SER A 53 3.81 -3.42 2.30
N GLU A 54 3.69 -4.43 3.15
CA GLU A 54 4.41 -5.70 3.02
C GLU A 54 3.42 -6.85 3.21
N LEU A 55 3.40 -7.82 2.30
CA LEU A 55 2.71 -9.09 2.50
C LEU A 55 3.58 -10.02 3.35
N ARG A 56 3.06 -10.41 4.52
CA ARG A 56 3.70 -11.39 5.39
C ARG A 56 3.38 -12.82 4.97
N ASP A 57 4.17 -13.76 5.48
CA ASP A 57 4.01 -15.20 5.28
C ASP A 57 2.62 -15.75 5.71
N ASP A 58 1.92 -15.06 6.61
CA ASP A 58 0.57 -15.41 7.06
C ASP A 58 -0.55 -14.93 6.10
N GLY A 59 -0.19 -14.39 4.94
CA GLY A 59 -1.13 -13.90 3.93
C GLY A 59 -1.80 -12.58 4.31
N ARG A 60 -1.15 -11.78 5.17
CA ARG A 60 -1.67 -10.48 5.60
C ARG A 60 -0.71 -9.35 5.27
N PHE A 61 -1.28 -8.26 4.76
CA PHE A 61 -0.57 -7.02 4.51
C PHE A 61 -0.45 -6.18 5.79
N VAL A 62 0.73 -5.65 6.04
CA VAL A 62 1.00 -4.67 7.09
C VAL A 62 1.54 -3.37 6.49
N ILE A 63 1.31 -2.24 7.16
CA ILE A 63 1.87 -0.95 6.75
C ILE A 63 3.37 -0.92 7.09
N THR A 64 4.20 -0.45 6.16
CA THR A 64 5.64 -0.28 6.39
C THR A 64 5.93 1.06 7.06
N ARG A 65 7.20 1.31 7.41
CA ARG A 65 7.65 2.64 7.87
C ARG A 65 7.43 3.72 6.81
N ASP A 66 7.69 3.41 5.55
CA ASP A 66 7.45 4.33 4.43
C ASP A 66 5.96 4.53 4.19
N GLY A 67 5.16 3.49 4.36
CA GLY A 67 3.69 3.58 4.39
C GLY A 67 3.18 4.54 5.47
N LEU A 68 3.74 4.47 6.68
CA LEU A 68 3.40 5.41 7.76
C LEU A 68 3.79 6.85 7.44
N LYS A 69 4.95 7.05 6.80
CA LYS A 69 5.38 8.38 6.36
C LYS A 69 4.43 8.93 5.29
N ARG A 70 4.15 8.14 4.25
CA ARG A 70 3.23 8.51 3.17
C ARG A 70 1.81 8.74 3.69
N HIS A 71 1.35 7.97 4.67
CA HIS A 71 0.04 8.17 5.31
C HIS A 71 -0.06 9.57 5.93
N ARG A 72 0.96 10.01 6.66
CA ARG A 72 0.99 11.37 7.24
C ARG A 72 0.98 12.48 6.20
N GLU A 73 1.63 12.27 5.06
CA GLU A 73 1.71 13.26 3.96
C GLU A 73 0.37 13.37 3.19
N GLU A 74 -0.32 12.25 3.00
CA GLU A 74 -1.49 12.16 2.10
C GLU A 74 -2.85 12.21 2.80
N ILE A 75 -2.89 11.88 4.10
CA ILE A 75 -4.14 11.67 4.87
C ILE A 75 -4.13 12.48 6.15
N GLY A 76 -3.05 12.41 6.93
CA GLY A 76 -2.88 13.22 8.13
C GLY A 76 -2.28 12.45 9.32
N PRO A 77 -2.03 13.14 10.44
CA PRO A 77 -1.47 12.53 11.64
C PRO A 77 -2.43 11.50 12.25
N THR A 78 -1.87 10.59 13.04
CA THR A 78 -2.58 9.49 13.69
C THR A 78 -2.74 9.71 15.20
N GLU A 79 -2.51 10.94 15.67
CA GLU A 79 -2.64 11.41 17.06
C GLU A 79 -3.88 12.28 17.23
#